data_AF-A0A383EFK5-F1
#
_entry.id   AF-A0A383EFK5-F1
#
_cell.length_a   1.000
_cell.length_b   1.000
_cell.length_c   1.000
_cell.angle_alpha   90.00
_cell.angle_beta   90.00
_cell.angle_gamma   90.00
#
_symmetry.space_group_name_H-M   'P 1'
#
loop_
_entity.id
_entity.type
_entity.pdbx_description
1 polymer ?
#
loop_
_entity_poly.entity_id
_entity_poly.type
_entity_poly.pdbx_seq_one_letter_code
_entity_poly.pdbx_strand_id
1 'polypeptide(L)'
;APMHDCAKQLVTALGSEGPVLVYTGYERRVLNTLIDMCPDLAPALEQIIERLFDLHPVTRRHYYHPDMRGSWSLKQVLPTITKDLGYDNLDMVTDGRAAEAAYQDLVSGDMPATQRDAICQALLDHCRLDTLALVKLAKRLGGEE
;
A
#
# COMPACT_ATOMS: atom_id res chain seq x y z
N ALA A 1 -2.80 -0.98 22.92
CA ALA A 1 -1.41 -0.73 22.44
C ALA A 1 -1.52 -0.31 20.99
N PRO A 2 -0.63 0.57 20.48
CA PRO A 2 -0.81 1.18 19.15
C PRO A 2 -1.10 0.17 18.01
N MET A 3 -0.43 -0.99 18.04
CA MET A 3 -0.64 -2.06 17.05
C MET A 3 -2.03 -2.71 17.12
N HIS A 4 -2.59 -2.85 18.32
CA HIS A 4 -3.92 -3.42 18.53
C HIS A 4 -5.01 -2.48 18.02
N ASP A 5 -4.91 -1.19 18.35
CA ASP A 5 -5.86 -0.18 17.88
C ASP A 5 -5.81 -0.01 16.35
N CYS A 6 -4.60 -0.10 15.77
CA CYS A 6 -4.41 -0.12 14.33
C CYS A 6 -5.05 -1.36 13.68
N ALA A 7 -4.79 -2.56 14.22
CA ALA A 7 -5.36 -3.81 13.69
C ALA A 7 -6.90 -3.82 13.77
N LYS A 8 -7.47 -3.31 14.86
CA LYS A 8 -8.93 -3.18 15.03
C LYS A 8 -9.56 -2.23 14.00
N GLN A 9 -8.92 -1.10 13.74
CA GLN A 9 -9.38 -0.15 12.70
C GLN A 9 -9.27 -0.77 11.30
N LEU A 10 -8.18 -1.49 11.02
CA LEU A 10 -7.99 -2.19 9.75
C LEU A 10 -9.11 -3.21 9.50
N VAL A 11 -9.43 -4.04 10.50
CA VAL A 11 -10.54 -5.02 10.43
C VAL A 11 -11.86 -4.33 10.13
N THR A 12 -12.13 -3.21 10.82
CA THR A 12 -13.36 -2.43 10.60
C THR A 12 -13.43 -1.84 9.20
N ALA A 13 -12.32 -1.28 8.70
CA ALA A 13 -12.25 -0.63 7.39
C ALA A 13 -12.40 -1.62 6.22
N LEU A 14 -11.84 -2.83 6.35
CA LEU A 14 -11.88 -3.85 5.29
C LEU A 14 -13.16 -4.68 5.29
N GLY A 15 -13.89 -4.71 6.41
CA GLY A 15 -15.13 -5.49 6.55
C GLY A 15 -14.94 -6.98 6.27
N SER A 16 -16.05 -7.67 5.94
CA SER A 16 -16.08 -9.12 5.74
C SER A 16 -16.27 -9.57 4.28
N GLU A 17 -16.52 -8.66 3.33
CA GLU A 17 -16.90 -9.00 1.95
C GLU A 17 -16.05 -8.33 0.86
N GLY A 18 -15.89 -9.00 -0.28
CA GLY A 18 -15.08 -8.55 -1.42
C GLY A 18 -13.58 -8.91 -1.35
N PRO A 19 -12.85 -8.80 -2.48
CA PRO A 19 -11.41 -9.02 -2.51
C PRO A 19 -10.65 -7.84 -1.89
N VAL A 20 -9.54 -8.12 -1.22
CA VAL A 20 -8.59 -7.10 -0.75
C VAL A 20 -7.43 -7.07 -1.72
N LEU A 21 -7.37 -6.03 -2.54
CA LEU A 21 -6.33 -5.88 -3.56
C LEU A 21 -4.99 -5.57 -2.90
N VAL A 22 -3.97 -6.34 -3.26
CA VAL A 22 -2.58 -6.13 -2.82
C VAL A 22 -1.63 -6.22 -4.00
N TYR A 23 -0.37 -5.86 -3.78
CA TYR A 23 0.67 -5.94 -4.79
C TYR A 23 1.92 -6.55 -4.18
N THR A 24 2.15 -7.83 -4.48
CA THR A 24 3.15 -8.71 -3.83
C THR A 24 2.75 -9.21 -2.44
N GLY A 25 3.61 -10.01 -1.81
CA GLY A 25 3.33 -10.70 -0.55
C GLY A 25 3.68 -9.92 0.73
N TYR A 26 3.91 -8.61 0.66
CA TYR A 26 4.31 -7.81 1.82
C TYR A 26 3.20 -7.76 2.89
N GLU A 27 1.98 -7.44 2.48
CA GLU A 27 0.81 -7.25 3.33
C GLU A 27 0.46 -8.53 4.08
N ARG A 28 0.54 -9.68 3.41
CA ARG A 28 0.34 -11.00 4.04
C ARG A 28 1.32 -11.23 5.19
N ARG A 29 2.59 -10.85 5.02
CA ARG A 29 3.60 -10.99 6.08
C ARG A 29 3.28 -10.09 7.27
N VAL A 30 2.93 -8.83 7.00
CA VAL A 30 2.56 -7.87 8.06
C VAL A 30 1.31 -8.33 8.82
N LEU A 31 0.29 -8.84 8.13
CA LEU A 31 -0.93 -9.37 8.75
C LEU A 31 -0.64 -10.58 9.65
N ASN A 32 0.24 -11.49 9.23
CA ASN A 32 0.68 -12.60 10.09
C ASN A 32 1.39 -12.10 11.36
N THR A 33 2.24 -11.07 11.24
CA THR A 33 2.86 -10.45 12.42
C THR A 33 1.82 -9.79 13.33
N LEU A 34 0.78 -9.16 12.77
CA LEU A 34 -0.33 -8.61 13.57
C LEU A 34 -1.12 -9.70 14.29
N ILE A 35 -1.31 -10.87 13.69
CA ILE A 35 -1.94 -12.03 14.33
C ILE A 35 -1.15 -12.45 15.57
N ASP A 36 0.17 -12.59 15.44
CA ASP A 36 1.05 -12.95 16.56
C ASP A 36 1.01 -11.90 17.69
N MET A 37 0.91 -10.62 17.33
CA MET A 37 0.88 -9.49 18.28
C MET A 37 -0.49 -9.23 18.91
N CYS A 38 -1.58 -9.61 18.23
CA CYS A 38 -2.96 -9.36 18.64
C CYS A 38 -3.82 -10.63 18.47
N PRO A 39 -3.59 -11.68 19.29
CA PRO A 39 -4.24 -12.98 19.11
C PRO A 39 -5.78 -12.93 19.22
N ASP A 40 -6.33 -11.95 19.92
CA ASP A 40 -7.78 -11.74 20.03
C ASP A 40 -8.43 -11.25 18.73
N LEU A 41 -7.66 -10.66 17.82
CA LEU A 41 -8.09 -10.24 16.49
C LEU A 41 -7.75 -11.27 15.40
N ALA A 42 -7.06 -12.36 15.75
CA ALA A 42 -6.56 -13.34 14.78
C ALA A 42 -7.65 -13.87 13.82
N PRO A 43 -8.85 -14.29 14.27
CA PRO A 43 -9.86 -14.81 13.36
C PRO A 43 -10.31 -13.80 12.29
N ALA A 44 -10.32 -12.51 12.62
CA ALA A 44 -10.69 -11.45 11.68
C ALA A 44 -9.56 -11.12 10.70
N LEU A 45 -8.32 -11.12 11.19
CA LEU A 45 -7.13 -10.92 10.35
C LEU A 45 -6.91 -12.09 9.37
N GLU A 46 -7.18 -13.32 9.81
CA GLU A 46 -7.13 -14.52 8.96
C GLU A 46 -8.15 -14.44 7.81
N GLN A 47 -9.38 -13.99 8.07
CA GLN A 47 -10.38 -13.77 7.02
C GLN A 47 -9.92 -12.72 5.99
N ILE A 48 -9.24 -11.66 6.43
CA ILE A 48 -8.63 -10.68 5.52
C ILE A 48 -7.54 -11.34 4.67
N ILE A 49 -6.70 -12.18 5.28
CA ILE A 49 -5.62 -12.92 4.60
C ILE A 49 -6.18 -13.84 3.49
N GLU A 50 -7.33 -14.49 3.72
CA GLU A 50 -8.00 -15.36 2.75
C GLU A 50 -8.55 -14.58 1.55
N ARG A 51 -8.91 -13.31 1.75
CA ARG A 51 -9.46 -12.40 0.73
C ARG A 51 -8.39 -11.64 -0.06
N LEU A 52 -7.11 -11.76 0.30
CA LEU A 52 -6.04 -11.05 -0.41
C LEU A 52 -5.96 -11.51 -1.86
N PHE A 53 -6.03 -10.55 -2.78
CA PHE A 53 -5.90 -10.77 -4.21
C PHE A 53 -4.68 -9.99 -4.74
N ASP A 54 -3.63 -10.72 -5.09
CA ASP A 54 -2.37 -10.13 -5.57
C ASP A 54 -2.45 -9.79 -7.07
N LEU A 55 -2.38 -8.50 -7.38
CA LEU A 55 -2.41 -7.98 -8.75
C LEU A 55 -1.06 -8.14 -9.47
N HIS A 56 0.05 -8.31 -8.75
CA HIS A 56 1.39 -8.40 -9.37
C HIS A 56 1.53 -9.57 -10.37
N PRO A 57 1.17 -10.84 -10.05
CA PRO A 57 1.29 -11.94 -11.02
C PRO A 57 0.36 -11.77 -12.22
N VAL A 58 -0.84 -11.20 -12.02
CA VAL A 58 -1.79 -10.90 -13.11
C VAL A 58 -1.19 -9.86 -14.05
N THR A 59 -0.69 -8.76 -13.48
CA THR A 59 -0.03 -7.69 -14.23
C THR A 59 1.17 -8.23 -15.02
N ARG A 60 2.01 -9.04 -14.38
CA ARG A 60 3.20 -9.63 -15.02
C ARG A 60 2.88 -10.52 -16.21
N ARG A 61 1.74 -11.22 -16.17
CA ARG A 61 1.32 -12.14 -17.23
C ARG A 61 0.60 -11.44 -18.38
N HIS A 62 -0.11 -10.35 -18.10
CA HIS A 62 -1.08 -9.78 -19.03
C HIS A 62 -0.79 -8.34 -19.47
N TYR A 63 0.18 -7.67 -18.85
CA TYR A 63 0.48 -6.27 -19.14
C TYR A 63 1.98 -6.01 -19.25
N TYR A 64 2.36 -5.31 -20.31
CA TYR A 64 3.69 -4.73 -20.46
C TYR A 64 3.62 -3.48 -21.32
N HIS A 65 4.37 -2.45 -20.92
CA HIS A 65 4.59 -1.23 -21.68
C HIS A 65 6.11 -1.00 -21.83
N PRO A 66 6.61 -0.51 -22.98
CA PRO A 66 8.05 -0.27 -23.18
C PRO A 66 8.70 0.59 -22.08
N ASP A 67 7.97 1.59 -21.57
CA ASP A 67 8.47 2.48 -20.51
C ASP A 67 8.65 1.79 -19.15
N MET A 68 8.11 0.59 -18.95
CA MET A 68 8.34 -0.22 -17.74
C MET A 68 9.78 -0.76 -17.66
N ARG A 69 10.50 -0.81 -18.79
CA ARG A 69 11.93 -1.19 -18.86
C ARG A 69 12.27 -2.50 -18.11
N GLY A 70 11.39 -3.50 -18.24
CA GLY A 70 11.55 -4.81 -17.59
C GLY A 70 11.17 -4.87 -16.10
N SER A 71 10.63 -3.81 -15.52
CA SER A 71 10.15 -3.76 -14.13
C SER A 71 8.63 -3.82 -14.05
N TRP A 72 8.10 -4.66 -13.17
CA TRP A 72 6.67 -4.69 -12.80
C TRP A 72 6.44 -4.11 -11.41
N SER A 73 7.31 -3.22 -10.91
CA SER A 73 6.96 -2.49 -9.70
C SER A 73 5.80 -1.54 -9.97
N LEU A 74 4.96 -1.29 -8.96
CA LEU A 74 3.79 -0.42 -9.10
C LEU A 74 4.18 0.99 -9.58
N LYS A 75 5.33 1.50 -9.11
CA LYS A 75 5.95 2.77 -9.56
C LYS A 75 6.27 2.83 -11.05
N GLN A 76 6.61 1.69 -11.67
CA GLN A 76 6.91 1.62 -13.10
C GLN A 76 5.68 1.30 -13.94
N VAL A 77 4.71 0.57 -13.37
CA VAL A 77 3.45 0.22 -14.04
C VAL A 77 2.49 1.40 -14.08
N LEU A 78 2.26 2.09 -12.96
CA LEU A 78 1.21 3.10 -12.83
C LEU A 78 1.30 4.23 -13.87
N PRO A 79 2.47 4.86 -14.11
CA PRO A 79 2.57 5.96 -15.08
C PRO A 79 2.26 5.53 -16.53
N THR A 80 2.33 4.23 -16.82
CA THR A 80 2.04 3.67 -18.15
C THR A 80 0.56 3.36 -18.35
N ILE A 81 -0.24 3.39 -17.28
CA ILE A 81 -1.68 3.14 -17.30
C ILE A 81 -2.47 4.46 -17.24
N THR A 82 -1.96 5.45 -16.52
CA THR A 82 -2.59 6.77 -16.43
C THR A 82 -1.52 7.85 -16.34
N LYS A 83 -1.74 8.96 -17.04
CA LYS A 83 -0.85 10.13 -16.99
C LYS A 83 -1.20 11.06 -15.82
N ASP A 84 -2.36 10.87 -15.21
CA ASP A 84 -2.88 11.74 -14.15
C ASP A 84 -2.34 11.35 -12.77
N LEU A 85 -1.75 10.16 -12.65
CA LEU A 85 -1.15 9.66 -11.41
C LEU A 85 0.32 9.34 -11.66
N GLY A 86 1.19 10.01 -10.92
CA GLY A 86 2.62 9.78 -10.95
C GLY A 86 3.22 9.99 -9.57
N TYR A 87 4.19 9.16 -9.22
CA TYR A 87 4.98 9.31 -7.99
C TYR A 87 5.93 10.51 -8.04
N ASP A 88 6.10 11.11 -9.23
CA ASP A 88 6.91 12.31 -9.45
C ASP A 88 6.28 13.56 -8.83
N ASN A 89 5.01 13.50 -8.42
CA ASN A 89 4.31 14.57 -7.69
C ASN A 89 4.50 14.48 -6.17
N LEU A 90 5.26 13.51 -5.66
CA LEU A 90 5.58 13.39 -4.24
C LEU A 90 6.98 13.95 -3.98
N ASP A 91 7.07 15.14 -3.41
CA ASP A 91 8.36 15.81 -3.21
C ASP A 91 9.26 15.14 -2.15
N MET A 92 8.66 14.46 -1.16
CA MET A 92 9.39 13.93 0.01
C MET A 92 9.42 12.40 0.10
N VAL A 93 8.34 11.71 -0.29
CA VAL A 93 8.21 10.25 -0.13
C VAL A 93 7.88 9.63 -1.49
N THR A 94 8.91 9.20 -2.21
CA THR A 94 8.78 8.76 -3.62
C THR A 94 8.77 7.24 -3.81
N ASP A 95 9.06 6.47 -2.77
CA ASP A 95 9.00 5.02 -2.74
C ASP A 95 8.88 4.48 -1.30
N GLY A 96 8.68 3.15 -1.18
CA GLY A 96 8.48 2.50 0.11
C GLY A 96 9.69 2.56 1.05
N ARG A 97 10.92 2.69 0.55
CA ARG A 97 12.10 2.83 1.42
C ARG A 97 12.18 4.24 2.00
N ALA A 98 11.87 5.25 1.18
CA ALA A 98 11.75 6.62 1.66
C ALA A 98 10.62 6.75 2.69
N ALA A 99 9.50 6.06 2.47
CA ALA A 99 8.39 6.04 3.43
C ALA A 99 8.78 5.40 4.76
N GLU A 100 9.49 4.26 4.72
CA GLU A 100 9.99 3.58 5.92
C GLU A 100 10.94 4.47 6.72
N ALA A 101 11.93 5.09 6.07
CA ALA A 101 12.88 5.99 6.71
C ALA A 101 12.19 7.21 7.34
N ALA A 102 11.28 7.85 6.60
CA ALA A 102 10.53 9.00 7.09
C ALA A 102 9.64 8.64 8.30
N TYR A 103 9.06 7.44 8.32
CA TYR A 103 8.31 6.96 9.48
C TYR A 103 9.22 6.68 10.69
N GLN A 104 10.40 6.09 10.48
CA GLN A 104 11.39 5.88 11.55
C GLN A 104 11.82 7.20 12.19
N ASP A 105 12.12 8.20 11.36
CA ASP A 105 12.46 9.56 11.82
C ASP A 105 11.32 10.15 12.66
N LEU A 106 10.07 10.01 12.19
CA LEU A 106 8.88 10.50 12.89
C LEU A 106 8.70 9.86 14.27
N VAL A 107 8.95 8.55 14.39
CA VAL A 107 8.81 7.81 15.66
C VAL A 107 9.99 8.10 16.61
N SER A 108 11.18 8.39 16.09
CA SER A 108 12.35 8.73 16.91
C SER A 108 12.20 10.06 17.66
N GLY A 109 11.35 10.96 17.16
CA GLY A 109 10.82 12.09 17.93
C GLY A 109 11.71 13.34 18.01
N ASP A 110 12.85 13.39 17.33
CA ASP A 110 13.75 14.54 17.33
C ASP A 110 13.56 15.43 16.10
N MET A 111 12.42 16.14 16.02
CA MET A 111 12.18 17.11 14.95
C MET A 111 11.17 18.22 15.31
N PRO A 112 11.28 19.41 14.68
CA PRO A 112 10.31 20.48 14.82
C PRO A 112 8.89 20.06 14.41
N ALA A 113 7.88 20.62 15.07
CA ALA A 113 6.47 20.31 14.80
C ALA A 113 6.07 20.51 13.33
N THR A 114 6.56 21.56 12.68
CA THR A 114 6.29 21.83 11.26
C THR A 114 6.85 20.76 10.34
N GLN A 115 8.06 20.27 10.64
CA GLN A 115 8.70 19.19 9.87
C GLN A 115 7.95 17.86 10.07
N ARG A 116 7.55 17.56 11.31
CA ARG A 116 6.73 16.39 11.62
C ARG A 116 5.42 16.40 10.84
N ASP A 117 4.70 17.51 10.85
CA ASP A 117 3.40 17.62 10.18
C ASP A 117 3.55 17.49 8.65
N ALA A 118 4.64 18.02 8.08
CA ALA A 118 4.97 17.84 6.66
C ALA A 118 5.26 16.36 6.30
N ILE A 119 6.03 15.65 7.14
CA ILE A 119 6.33 14.22 6.93
C ILE A 119 5.07 13.38 7.08
N CYS A 120 4.22 13.64 8.07
CA CYS A 120 2.91 13.01 8.21
C CYS A 120 2.09 13.13 6.93
N GLN A 121 1.98 14.35 6.39
CA GLN A 121 1.20 14.60 5.19
C GLN A 121 1.80 13.86 3.98
N ALA A 122 3.12 13.91 3.80
CA ALA A 122 3.79 13.20 2.72
C ALA A 122 3.59 11.67 2.77
N LEU A 123 3.64 11.07 3.98
CA LEU A 123 3.36 9.65 4.17
C LEU A 123 1.91 9.31 3.82
N LEU A 124 0.96 10.15 4.23
CA LEU A 124 -0.46 9.95 3.91
C LEU A 124 -0.74 10.06 2.41
N ASP A 125 -0.13 11.03 1.73
CA ASP A 125 -0.26 11.21 0.28
C ASP A 125 0.35 10.03 -0.48
N HIS A 126 1.48 9.50 -0.01
CA HIS A 126 2.07 8.27 -0.54
C HIS A 126 1.13 7.06 -0.40
N CYS A 127 0.61 6.81 0.81
CA CYS A 127 -0.33 5.71 1.07
C CYS A 127 -1.61 5.83 0.23
N ARG A 128 -2.11 7.06 0.03
CA ARG A 128 -3.26 7.34 -0.82
C ARG A 128 -2.97 7.00 -2.28
N LEU A 129 -1.80 7.39 -2.78
CA LEU A 129 -1.39 7.12 -4.16
C LEU A 129 -1.27 5.61 -4.41
N ASP A 130 -0.62 4.87 -3.51
CA ASP A 130 -0.50 3.41 -3.62
C ASP A 130 -1.86 2.72 -3.65
N THR A 131 -2.79 3.12 -2.78
CA THR A 131 -4.16 2.59 -2.78
C THR A 131 -4.87 2.86 -4.12
N LEU A 132 -4.80 4.12 -4.60
CA LEU A 132 -5.43 4.50 -5.85
C LEU A 132 -4.80 3.80 -7.06
N ALA A 133 -3.50 3.54 -7.02
CA ALA A 133 -2.77 2.83 -8.06
C ALA A 133 -3.29 1.40 -8.24
N LEU A 134 -3.57 0.68 -7.14
CA LEU A 134 -4.17 -0.66 -7.20
C LEU A 134 -5.56 -0.64 -7.82
N VAL A 135 -6.39 0.34 -7.47
CA VAL A 135 -7.73 0.50 -8.04
C VAL A 135 -7.66 0.77 -9.54
N LYS A 136 -6.79 1.69 -9.98
CA LYS A 136 -6.62 2.02 -11.40
C LYS A 136 -6.07 0.84 -12.20
N LEU A 137 -5.10 0.13 -11.65
CA LEU A 137 -4.54 -1.07 -12.26
C LEU A 137 -5.60 -2.17 -12.39
N ALA A 138 -6.39 -2.43 -11.34
CA ALA A 138 -7.45 -3.42 -11.36
C ALA A 138 -8.50 -3.10 -12.44
N LYS A 139 -8.94 -1.84 -12.53
CA LYS A 139 -9.86 -1.37 -13.58
C LYS A 139 -9.29 -1.60 -14.98
N ARG A 140 -8.03 -1.19 -15.19
CA ARG A 140 -7.34 -1.37 -16.47
C ARG A 140 -7.26 -2.84 -16.88
N LEU A 141 -6.92 -3.72 -15.95
CA LEU A 141 -6.84 -5.17 -16.18
C LEU A 141 -8.23 -5.81 -16.37
N GLY A 142 -9.26 -5.23 -15.76
CA GLY A 142 -10.67 -5.63 -15.93
C GLY A 142 -11.31 -5.15 -17.23
N GLY A 143 -10.62 -4.34 -18.03
CA GLY A 143 -11.14 -3.79 -19.30
C GLY A 143 -11.99 -2.53 -19.13
N GLU A 144 -11.98 -1.91 -17.95
CA GLU A 144 -12.56 -0.58 -17.71
C GLU A 144 -11.52 0.50 -18.09
N GLU A 145 -11.98 1.59 -18.73
CA GLU A 145 -11.15 2.78 -19.05
C GLU A 145 -10.96 3.70 -17.83
#